data_AF-A0A7S3NVE9-F1
#
_entry.id   AF-A0A7S3NVE9-F1
#
_cell.length_a   1.000
_cell.length_b   1.000
_cell.length_c   1.000
_cell.angle_alpha   90.00
_cell.angle_beta   90.00
_cell.angle_gamma   90.00
#
_symmetry.space_group_name_H-M   'P 1'
#
loop_
_entity.id
_entity.type
_entity.pdbx_description
1 polymer ?
#
loop_
_entity_poly.entity_id
_entity_poly.type
_entity_poly.pdbx_seq_one_letter_code
_entity_poly.pdbx_strand_id
1 'polypeptide(L)'
;EGEGEGEEQKIEAPPVPGYRFFINNINSYLGRVLYQELENSEQIKDPIEKHIFVGTQTKSEPDEVPQGVEKVIENDLTRSFRKHILESDIVIYDLMTSNFEEVDHVIKTFKTHELEHDKVLILVSSVMSWANTPPKIKKVYEDGEEAEGEEDEEPPEKAPVGNVPDLITLGRVFEWAGITFGEKEYFLLQKSLAKLAETSGATKIRFWGKIYGTNRDYYIAEGVKEGDEEGEGDEEKPADFEARGTGVNQFVYWVAHDSLSEWTQLPDLFPKYLKVSRDIKISFTGDLEKDIVTVPFFHGKEKHYLRAQIARIHHGTTLVPKGLYRTNEEDLKEIEANEPEDEENKYVPQTENQNHPSNWSHYPKGILQNCRTQHMDPEPEEEDERDPEEILKEIEAKDPYDPRLKLISDDSEVEKGVPAWNIRLHGDKERQ
;
A
#
# COMPACT_ATOMS: atom_id res chain seq x y z
N GLU A 1 65.86 -35.31 -26.35
CA GLU A 1 64.39 -35.43 -26.38
C GLU A 1 63.85 -34.11 -25.86
N GLY A 2 63.36 -33.26 -26.77
CA GLY A 2 62.72 -32.00 -26.42
C GLY A 2 61.22 -32.26 -26.41
N GLU A 3 60.62 -32.19 -25.23
CA GLU A 3 59.19 -32.39 -25.04
C GLU A 3 58.44 -31.19 -25.64
N GLY A 4 57.61 -31.46 -26.64
CA GLY A 4 56.75 -30.47 -27.27
C GLY A 4 55.57 -30.14 -26.37
N GLU A 5 55.43 -28.87 -26.03
CA GLU A 5 54.22 -28.31 -25.45
C GLU A 5 53.11 -28.38 -26.51
N GLY A 6 52.10 -29.22 -26.26
CA GLY A 6 50.89 -29.28 -27.08
C GLY A 6 50.03 -28.05 -26.81
N GLU A 7 49.85 -27.20 -27.82
CA GLU A 7 48.83 -26.15 -27.80
C GLU A 7 47.44 -26.81 -27.71
N GLU A 8 46.73 -26.60 -26.58
CA GLU A 8 45.31 -26.93 -26.47
C GLU A 8 44.53 -26.07 -27.47
N GLN A 9 44.09 -26.68 -28.58
CA GLN A 9 43.13 -26.07 -29.48
C GLN A 9 41.80 -25.89 -28.74
N LYS A 10 41.47 -24.65 -28.38
CA LYS A 10 40.12 -24.26 -27.95
C LYS A 10 39.14 -24.58 -29.08
N ILE A 11 38.32 -25.60 -28.87
CA ILE A 11 37.16 -25.89 -29.72
C ILE A 11 36.14 -24.79 -29.42
N GLU A 12 36.05 -23.78 -30.29
CA GLU A 12 34.97 -22.79 -30.23
C GLU A 12 33.64 -23.50 -30.46
N ALA A 13 32.68 -23.30 -29.55
CA ALA A 13 31.33 -23.83 -29.69
C ALA A 13 30.70 -23.27 -30.99
N PRO A 14 29.92 -24.07 -31.73
CA PRO A 14 29.27 -23.60 -32.94
C PRO A 14 28.36 -22.40 -32.63
N PRO A 15 28.29 -21.39 -33.53
CA PRO A 15 27.49 -20.19 -33.32
C PRO A 15 26.01 -20.55 -33.18
N VAL A 16 25.35 -19.93 -32.20
CA VAL A 16 23.92 -20.17 -31.92
C VAL A 16 23.10 -19.37 -32.93
N PRO A 17 22.15 -19.99 -33.65
CA PRO A 17 21.29 -19.26 -34.58
C PRO A 17 20.51 -18.14 -33.90
N GLY A 18 20.34 -17.02 -34.59
CA GLY A 18 19.51 -15.92 -34.14
C GLY A 18 18.02 -16.31 -34.08
N TYR A 19 17.27 -15.66 -33.18
CA TYR A 19 15.84 -15.87 -33.04
C TYR A 19 15.04 -15.21 -34.17
N ARG A 20 13.92 -15.84 -34.52
CA ARG A 20 12.89 -15.30 -35.40
C ARG A 20 11.77 -14.69 -34.56
N PHE A 21 11.65 -13.37 -34.60
CA PHE A 21 10.64 -12.60 -33.91
C PHE A 21 9.44 -12.32 -34.81
N PHE A 22 8.24 -12.50 -34.25
CA PHE A 22 7.01 -11.93 -34.75
C PHE A 22 6.53 -10.80 -33.84
N ILE A 23 6.39 -9.58 -34.36
CA ILE A 23 5.87 -8.43 -33.59
C ILE A 23 4.57 -7.95 -34.24
N ASN A 24 3.45 -8.06 -33.51
CA ASN A 24 2.18 -7.51 -33.97
C ASN A 24 2.23 -5.97 -33.97
N ASN A 25 1.71 -5.34 -35.03
CA ASN A 25 1.70 -3.88 -35.21
C ASN A 25 3.09 -3.26 -35.01
N ILE A 26 4.09 -3.74 -35.76
CA ILE A 26 5.50 -3.36 -35.58
C ILE A 26 5.77 -1.87 -35.81
N ASN A 27 4.87 -1.17 -36.51
CA ASN A 27 4.93 0.28 -36.70
C ASN A 27 4.37 1.09 -35.52
N SER A 28 3.77 0.44 -34.52
CA SER A 28 3.37 1.12 -33.28
C SER A 28 4.58 1.61 -32.51
N TYR A 29 4.38 2.56 -31.59
CA TYR A 29 5.44 3.04 -30.70
C TYR A 29 6.16 1.88 -29.99
N LEU A 30 5.40 0.98 -29.35
CA LEU A 30 5.98 -0.15 -28.64
C LEU A 30 6.66 -1.14 -29.60
N GLY A 31 6.06 -1.43 -30.76
CA GLY A 31 6.65 -2.31 -31.77
C GLY A 31 8.00 -1.80 -32.28
N ARG A 32 8.13 -0.49 -32.50
CA ARG A 32 9.39 0.15 -32.92
C ARG A 32 10.46 0.12 -31.85
N VAL A 33 10.09 0.41 -30.59
CA VAL A 33 11.01 0.34 -29.46
C VAL A 33 11.51 -1.09 -29.28
N LEU A 34 10.61 -2.07 -29.29
CA LEU A 34 10.97 -3.49 -29.20
C LEU A 34 11.89 -3.91 -30.35
N TYR A 35 11.59 -3.49 -31.58
CA TYR A 35 12.47 -3.76 -32.72
C TYR A 35 13.87 -3.18 -32.48
N GLN A 36 13.97 -1.91 -32.09
CA GLN A 36 15.27 -1.24 -31.86
C GLN A 36 16.11 -1.91 -30.78
N GLU A 37 15.49 -2.34 -29.68
CA GLU A 37 16.19 -2.97 -28.56
C GLU A 37 16.57 -4.44 -28.83
N LEU A 38 15.79 -5.15 -29.65
CA LEU A 38 16.03 -6.56 -29.98
C LEU A 38 16.91 -6.74 -31.21
N GLU A 39 17.05 -5.73 -32.05
CA GLU A 39 17.90 -5.77 -33.24
C GLU A 39 19.37 -5.98 -32.83
N ASN A 40 20.02 -6.98 -33.42
CA ASN A 40 21.36 -7.39 -33.00
C ASN A 40 22.40 -7.31 -34.13
N SER A 41 22.11 -6.69 -35.28
CA SER A 41 22.99 -6.82 -36.45
C SER A 41 24.36 -6.17 -36.26
N GLU A 42 24.46 -5.17 -35.38
CA GLU A 42 25.73 -4.52 -35.02
C GLU A 42 26.54 -5.30 -33.97
N GLN A 43 25.92 -6.30 -33.32
CA GLN A 43 26.48 -6.99 -32.15
C GLN A 43 26.97 -8.41 -32.46
N ILE A 44 26.61 -8.95 -33.63
CA ILE A 44 26.91 -10.33 -34.03
C ILE A 44 28.28 -10.48 -34.70
N LYS A 45 28.88 -11.68 -34.56
CA LYS A 45 30.14 -12.04 -35.24
C LYS A 45 29.91 -12.87 -36.48
N ASP A 46 28.88 -13.73 -36.45
CA ASP A 46 28.50 -14.60 -37.57
C ASP A 46 27.10 -14.23 -38.08
N PRO A 47 26.87 -14.13 -39.40
CA PRO A 47 25.53 -13.90 -39.96
C PRO A 47 24.44 -14.85 -39.48
N ILE A 48 24.77 -16.09 -39.06
CA ILE A 48 23.79 -17.04 -38.54
C ILE A 48 23.17 -16.61 -37.21
N GLU A 49 23.86 -15.75 -36.44
CA GLU A 49 23.41 -15.22 -35.14
C GLU A 49 22.38 -14.08 -35.32
N LYS A 50 22.19 -13.59 -36.54
CA LYS A 50 21.32 -12.45 -36.82
C LYS A 50 19.85 -12.79 -36.52
N HIS A 51 19.20 -11.94 -35.75
CA HIS A 51 17.77 -12.03 -35.50
C HIS A 51 16.97 -11.64 -36.75
N ILE A 52 15.86 -12.34 -36.96
CA ILE A 52 14.95 -12.11 -38.07
C ILE A 52 13.64 -11.54 -37.52
N PHE A 53 13.15 -10.47 -38.13
CA PHE A 53 11.93 -9.79 -37.71
C PHE A 53 10.86 -9.88 -38.78
N VAL A 54 9.70 -10.41 -38.41
CA VAL A 54 8.46 -10.41 -39.19
C VAL A 54 7.39 -9.73 -38.34
N GLY A 55 6.42 -9.07 -38.96
CA GLY A 55 5.35 -8.44 -38.19
C GLY A 55 4.15 -8.06 -39.04
N THR A 56 3.14 -7.50 -38.39
CA THR A 56 2.00 -6.87 -39.04
C THR A 56 2.13 -5.35 -38.92
N GLN A 57 1.33 -4.62 -39.69
CA GLN A 57 1.26 -3.16 -39.62
C GLN A 57 -0.16 -2.72 -39.28
N THR A 58 -0.30 -1.78 -38.34
CA THR A 58 -1.57 -1.12 -38.06
C THR A 58 -1.71 0.16 -38.89
N LYS A 59 -2.95 0.45 -39.30
CA LYS A 59 -3.33 1.71 -39.96
C LYS A 59 -3.65 2.84 -38.96
N SER A 60 -3.72 2.52 -37.66
CA SER A 60 -4.03 3.50 -36.61
C SER A 60 -2.86 4.43 -36.30
N GLU A 61 -1.64 4.03 -36.65
CA GLU A 61 -0.42 4.78 -36.38
C GLU A 61 0.16 5.33 -37.70
N PRO A 62 0.63 6.58 -37.72
CA PRO A 62 1.13 7.22 -38.94
C PRO A 62 2.55 6.77 -39.32
N ASP A 63 3.24 6.07 -38.42
CA ASP A 63 4.63 5.68 -38.57
C ASP A 63 4.86 4.54 -39.56
N GLU A 64 6.02 4.57 -40.20
CA GLU A 64 6.49 3.54 -41.12
C GLU A 64 7.12 2.34 -40.38
N VAL A 65 7.09 1.18 -41.04
CA VAL A 65 7.74 -0.04 -40.54
C VAL A 65 9.28 0.14 -40.57
N PRO A 66 10.02 -0.32 -39.54
CA PRO A 66 11.48 -0.25 -39.54
C PRO A 66 12.12 -1.00 -40.73
N GLN A 67 13.19 -0.43 -41.31
CA GLN A 67 13.77 -0.92 -42.58
C GLN A 67 14.35 -2.34 -42.52
N GLY A 68 14.81 -2.81 -41.35
CA GLY A 68 15.38 -4.16 -41.22
C GLY A 68 14.37 -5.26 -40.89
N VAL A 69 13.07 -4.98 -40.98
CA VAL A 69 12.01 -5.99 -40.89
C VAL A 69 11.99 -6.79 -42.20
N GLU A 70 12.16 -8.11 -42.12
CA GLU A 70 12.24 -9.00 -43.28
C GLU A 70 10.93 -9.01 -44.06
N LYS A 71 9.81 -9.01 -43.33
CA LYS A 71 8.49 -9.10 -43.96
C LYS A 71 7.38 -8.51 -43.10
N VAL A 72 6.50 -7.76 -43.75
CA VAL A 72 5.22 -7.33 -43.19
C VAL A 72 4.14 -8.22 -43.78
N ILE A 73 3.33 -8.83 -42.91
CA ILE A 73 2.20 -9.67 -43.31
C ILE A 73 0.89 -9.00 -42.96
N GLU A 74 -0.13 -9.25 -43.78
CA GLU A 74 -1.49 -8.81 -43.46
C GLU A 74 -2.05 -9.65 -42.32
N ASN A 75 -2.73 -8.97 -41.40
CA ASN A 75 -3.35 -9.58 -40.24
C ASN A 75 -4.77 -10.04 -40.60
N ASP A 76 -4.85 -11.14 -41.34
CA ASP A 76 -6.08 -11.67 -41.92
C ASP A 76 -6.42 -13.10 -41.42
N LEU A 77 -5.68 -13.60 -40.43
CA LEU A 77 -5.79 -14.96 -39.86
C LEU A 77 -5.69 -16.10 -40.91
N THR A 78 -5.14 -15.81 -42.09
CA THR A 78 -5.02 -16.78 -43.19
C THR A 78 -3.96 -17.83 -42.92
N ARG A 79 -3.89 -18.83 -43.81
CA ARG A 79 -2.84 -19.86 -43.81
C ARG A 79 -1.44 -19.24 -43.92
N SER A 80 -1.30 -18.13 -44.65
CA SER A 80 -0.02 -17.41 -44.77
C SER A 80 0.38 -16.80 -43.43
N PHE A 81 -0.55 -16.14 -42.75
CA PHE A 81 -0.32 -15.58 -41.42
C PHE A 81 0.13 -16.65 -40.41
N ARG A 82 -0.63 -17.75 -40.30
CA ARG A 82 -0.30 -18.87 -39.38
C ARG A 82 1.07 -19.47 -39.63
N LYS A 83 1.48 -19.56 -40.90
CA LYS A 83 2.80 -20.07 -41.26
C LYS A 83 3.92 -19.24 -40.61
N HIS A 84 3.82 -17.90 -40.64
CA HIS A 84 4.86 -17.04 -40.07
C HIS A 84 4.84 -17.05 -38.54
N ILE A 85 3.66 -17.17 -37.92
CA ILE A 85 3.54 -17.38 -36.46
C ILE A 85 4.23 -18.68 -36.02
N LEU A 86 3.99 -19.78 -36.75
CA LEU A 86 4.60 -21.08 -36.46
C LEU A 86 6.09 -21.16 -36.81
N GLU A 87 6.57 -20.35 -37.76
CA GLU A 87 8.00 -20.23 -38.07
C GLU A 87 8.76 -19.37 -37.05
N SER A 88 8.07 -18.52 -36.29
CA SER A 88 8.70 -17.60 -35.32
C SER A 88 8.95 -18.27 -33.97
N ASP A 89 10.11 -18.00 -33.37
CA ASP A 89 10.49 -18.52 -32.05
C ASP A 89 9.84 -17.72 -30.94
N ILE A 90 9.75 -16.40 -31.14
CA ILE A 90 9.22 -15.44 -30.18
C ILE A 90 8.12 -14.64 -30.86
N VAL A 91 6.93 -14.63 -30.28
CA VAL A 91 5.74 -13.95 -30.80
C VAL A 91 5.27 -12.94 -29.77
N ILE A 92 5.18 -11.66 -30.16
CA ILE A 92 4.90 -10.54 -29.27
C ILE A 92 3.61 -9.84 -29.69
N TYR A 93 2.72 -9.68 -28.72
CA TYR A 93 1.42 -9.04 -28.87
C TYR A 93 1.23 -7.98 -27.80
N ASP A 94 0.86 -6.76 -28.22
CA ASP A 94 0.39 -5.72 -27.32
C ASP A 94 -1.14 -5.71 -27.24
N LEU A 95 -1.69 -6.11 -26.10
CA LEU A 95 -3.13 -6.18 -25.86
C LEU A 95 -3.83 -4.82 -25.89
N MET A 96 -3.09 -3.71 -25.80
CA MET A 96 -3.69 -2.37 -25.92
C MET A 96 -4.01 -2.01 -27.37
N THR A 97 -3.26 -2.55 -28.32
CA THR A 97 -3.39 -2.26 -29.76
C THR A 97 -3.88 -3.46 -30.58
N SER A 98 -4.00 -4.64 -29.96
CA SER A 98 -4.41 -5.89 -30.62
C SER A 98 -5.88 -6.24 -30.32
N ASN A 99 -6.52 -6.97 -31.23
CA ASN A 99 -7.85 -7.54 -31.01
C ASN A 99 -7.74 -8.86 -30.22
N PHE A 100 -8.55 -9.03 -29.17
CA PHE A 100 -8.58 -10.27 -28.37
C PHE A 100 -8.93 -11.52 -29.19
N GLU A 101 -9.77 -11.40 -30.23
CA GLU A 101 -10.12 -12.53 -31.11
C GLU A 101 -8.91 -13.04 -31.89
N GLU A 102 -8.02 -12.13 -32.29
CA GLU A 102 -6.77 -12.47 -32.96
C GLU A 102 -5.82 -13.20 -32.00
N VAL A 103 -5.64 -12.65 -30.79
CA VAL A 103 -4.77 -13.25 -29.78
C VAL A 103 -5.26 -14.66 -29.40
N ASP A 104 -6.58 -14.84 -29.21
CA ASP A 104 -7.18 -16.14 -28.97
C ASP A 104 -6.96 -17.11 -30.15
N HIS A 105 -7.04 -16.61 -31.39
CA HIS A 105 -6.74 -17.41 -32.59
C HIS A 105 -5.28 -17.86 -32.65
N VAL A 106 -4.33 -16.99 -32.31
CA VAL A 106 -2.90 -17.31 -32.22
C VAL A 106 -2.64 -18.36 -31.14
N ILE A 107 -3.22 -18.18 -29.94
CA ILE A 107 -3.13 -19.15 -28.85
C ILE A 107 -3.69 -20.51 -29.28
N LYS A 108 -4.86 -20.54 -29.94
CA LYS A 108 -5.46 -21.77 -30.48
C LYS A 108 -4.56 -22.40 -31.54
N THR A 109 -3.90 -21.61 -32.38
CA THR A 109 -2.96 -22.11 -33.40
C THR A 109 -1.80 -22.84 -32.74
N PHE A 110 -1.17 -22.27 -31.71
CA PHE A 110 -0.11 -22.94 -30.96
C PHE A 110 -0.58 -24.20 -30.23
N LYS A 111 -1.80 -24.20 -29.67
CA LYS A 111 -2.34 -25.37 -28.96
C LYS A 111 -2.74 -26.53 -29.88
N THR A 112 -2.98 -26.27 -31.17
CA THR A 112 -3.52 -27.26 -32.10
C THR A 112 -2.49 -27.83 -33.07
N HIS A 113 -1.32 -27.20 -33.22
CA HIS A 113 -0.26 -27.65 -34.09
C HIS A 113 0.84 -28.33 -33.26
N GLU A 114 1.44 -29.38 -33.81
CA GLU A 114 2.67 -29.95 -33.24
C GLU A 114 3.82 -28.96 -33.46
N LEU A 115 4.45 -28.54 -32.36
CA LEU A 115 5.59 -27.62 -32.38
C LEU A 115 6.89 -28.43 -32.38
N GLU A 116 7.79 -28.14 -33.31
CA GLU A 116 9.08 -28.84 -33.41
C GLU A 116 10.04 -28.46 -32.27
N HIS A 117 9.88 -27.27 -31.70
CA HIS A 117 10.71 -26.71 -30.63
C HIS A 117 9.86 -25.76 -29.76
N ASP A 118 10.37 -25.44 -28.57
CA ASP A 118 9.73 -24.51 -27.64
C ASP A 118 9.61 -23.11 -28.24
N LYS A 119 8.44 -22.49 -28.06
CA LYS A 119 8.13 -21.14 -28.54
C LYS A 119 7.68 -20.25 -27.40
N VAL A 120 7.95 -18.96 -27.51
CA VAL A 120 7.58 -17.96 -26.50
C VAL A 120 6.52 -17.03 -27.05
N LEU A 121 5.36 -16.98 -26.39
CA LEU A 121 4.33 -15.97 -26.64
C LEU A 121 4.37 -14.92 -25.52
N ILE A 122 4.67 -13.68 -25.87
CA ILE A 122 4.71 -12.53 -24.98
C ILE A 122 3.45 -11.70 -25.20
N LEU A 123 2.61 -11.58 -24.18
CA LEU A 123 1.46 -10.68 -24.17
C LEU A 123 1.80 -9.46 -23.31
N VAL A 124 2.01 -8.32 -23.94
CA VAL A 124 2.18 -7.03 -23.27
C VAL A 124 0.81 -6.45 -22.99
N SER A 125 0.55 -6.09 -21.74
CA SER A 125 -0.74 -5.55 -21.32
C SER A 125 -0.54 -4.43 -20.29
N SER A 126 -1.63 -3.74 -19.95
CA SER A 126 -1.64 -2.98 -18.72
C SER A 126 -1.42 -3.90 -17.51
N VAL A 127 -0.73 -3.40 -16.49
CA VAL A 127 -0.55 -4.08 -15.19
C VAL A 127 -1.91 -4.46 -14.59
N MET A 128 -2.96 -3.69 -14.91
CA MET A 128 -4.34 -3.94 -14.50
C MET A 128 -4.94 -5.25 -15.01
N SER A 129 -4.52 -5.71 -16.19
CA SER A 129 -5.08 -6.91 -16.82
C SER A 129 -4.85 -8.17 -15.98
N TRP A 130 -3.83 -8.17 -15.12
CA TRP A 130 -3.46 -9.31 -14.29
C TRP A 130 -3.66 -9.07 -12.79
N ALA A 131 -4.30 -7.97 -12.39
CA ALA A 131 -4.46 -7.59 -10.97
C ALA A 131 -5.15 -8.67 -10.10
N ASN A 132 -5.99 -9.51 -10.71
CA ASN A 132 -6.69 -10.61 -10.04
C ASN A 132 -6.08 -11.99 -10.37
N THR A 133 -4.91 -12.04 -11.01
CA THR A 133 -4.29 -13.31 -11.40
C THR A 133 -3.61 -13.93 -10.20
N PRO A 134 -4.00 -15.15 -9.78
CA PRO A 134 -3.35 -15.83 -8.68
C PRO A 134 -1.86 -16.03 -8.98
N PRO A 135 -0.95 -15.79 -8.02
CA PRO A 135 0.47 -16.05 -8.21
C PRO A 135 0.69 -17.53 -8.57
N LYS A 136 1.27 -17.80 -9.75
CA LYS A 136 1.67 -19.16 -10.14
C LYS A 136 3.05 -19.50 -9.58
N ILE A 137 3.24 -19.39 -8.27
CA ILE A 137 4.45 -19.88 -7.61
C ILE A 137 4.11 -21.25 -7.05
N LYS A 138 4.57 -22.32 -7.70
CA LYS A 138 4.66 -23.63 -7.04
C LYS A 138 5.72 -23.48 -5.96
N LYS A 139 5.30 -23.41 -4.69
CA LYS A 139 6.23 -23.62 -3.57
C LYS A 139 6.72 -25.05 -3.67
N VAL A 140 7.94 -25.25 -4.17
CA VAL A 140 8.67 -26.50 -3.97
C VAL A 140 9.11 -26.46 -2.52
N TYR A 141 8.35 -27.12 -1.65
CA TYR A 141 8.90 -27.49 -0.35
C TYR A 141 9.91 -28.61 -0.62
N GLU A 142 11.13 -28.45 -0.12
CA GLU A 142 12.09 -29.54 -0.01
C GLU A 142 11.53 -30.56 0.99
N ASP A 143 10.73 -31.48 0.48
CA ASP A 143 10.79 -32.91 0.78
C ASP A 143 9.84 -33.63 -0.19
N GLY A 144 10.39 -34.57 -0.94
CA GLY A 144 9.76 -35.16 -2.10
C GLY A 144 8.63 -36.13 -1.77
N GLU A 145 7.42 -35.62 -1.64
CA GLU A 145 6.20 -36.39 -1.87
C GLU A 145 5.23 -35.59 -2.76
N GLU A 146 4.90 -36.15 -3.92
CA GLU A 146 3.79 -35.69 -4.76
C GLU A 146 2.49 -35.97 -4.00
N ALA A 147 1.82 -34.92 -3.53
CA ALA A 147 0.46 -35.03 -3.03
C ALA A 147 -0.52 -35.13 -4.22
N GLU A 148 -0.77 -36.37 -4.67
CA GLU A 148 -2.06 -36.73 -5.27
C GLU A 148 -3.10 -36.82 -4.15
N GLY A 149 -4.19 -36.06 -4.28
CA GLY A 149 -5.32 -36.14 -3.35
C GLY A 149 -6.02 -34.79 -3.19
N GLU A 150 -6.93 -34.47 -4.12
CA GLU A 150 -8.06 -33.60 -3.82
C GLU A 150 -8.89 -34.27 -2.73
N GLU A 151 -8.80 -33.77 -1.49
CA GLU A 151 -9.90 -33.89 -0.54
C GLU A 151 -10.36 -32.49 -0.18
N ASP A 152 -11.69 -32.32 -0.21
CA ASP A 152 -12.44 -31.11 0.12
C ASP A 152 -12.04 -30.55 1.49
N GLU A 153 -11.02 -29.70 1.55
CA GLU A 153 -10.88 -28.75 2.65
C GLU A 153 -11.94 -27.67 2.47
N GLU A 154 -12.83 -27.57 3.45
CA GLU A 154 -13.79 -26.48 3.56
C GLU A 154 -13.03 -25.15 3.34
N PRO A 155 -13.54 -24.26 2.48
CA PRO A 155 -12.88 -22.99 2.24
C PRO A 155 -12.70 -22.29 3.59
N PRO A 156 -11.50 -21.73 3.87
CA PRO A 156 -11.26 -21.03 5.12
C PRO A 156 -12.40 -20.03 5.34
N GLU A 157 -12.93 -19.99 6.57
CA GLU A 157 -13.95 -19.03 6.97
C GLU A 157 -13.56 -17.67 6.39
N LYS A 158 -14.37 -17.15 5.47
CA LYS A 158 -14.11 -15.85 4.85
C LYS A 158 -14.00 -14.85 5.99
N ALA A 159 -12.77 -14.38 6.25
CA ALA A 159 -12.53 -13.29 7.17
C ALA A 159 -13.53 -12.16 6.86
N PRO A 160 -14.07 -11.47 7.87
CA PRO A 160 -15.01 -10.38 7.63
C PRO A 160 -14.37 -9.43 6.62
N VAL A 161 -15.03 -9.22 5.47
CA VAL A 161 -14.48 -8.40 4.39
C VAL A 161 -14.26 -7.00 4.96
N GLY A 162 -13.00 -6.67 5.24
CA GLY A 162 -12.64 -5.39 5.81
C GLY A 162 -13.14 -4.27 4.92
N ASN A 163 -13.94 -3.36 5.46
CA ASN A 163 -14.43 -2.24 4.67
C ASN A 163 -13.29 -1.24 4.42
N VAL A 164 -12.97 -1.00 3.14
CA VAL A 164 -12.01 0.01 2.69
C VAL A 164 -12.79 1.18 2.07
N PRO A 165 -12.67 2.41 2.60
CA PRO A 165 -13.25 3.60 1.98
C PRO A 165 -12.76 3.80 0.54
N ASP A 166 -13.56 4.47 -0.29
CA ASP A 166 -13.16 4.86 -1.65
C ASP A 166 -12.05 5.93 -1.58
N LEU A 167 -10.80 5.45 -1.56
CA LEU A 167 -9.60 6.26 -1.46
C LEU A 167 -9.39 7.13 -2.70
N ILE A 168 -9.84 6.69 -3.89
CA ILE A 168 -9.76 7.49 -5.11
C ILE A 168 -10.65 8.73 -4.99
N THR A 169 -11.90 8.54 -4.55
CA THR A 169 -12.82 9.68 -4.33
C THR A 169 -12.31 10.60 -3.22
N LEU A 170 -11.82 10.04 -2.11
CA LEU A 170 -11.23 10.83 -1.03
C LEU A 170 -9.96 11.58 -1.47
N GLY A 171 -9.12 10.95 -2.29
CA GLY A 171 -7.91 11.55 -2.84
C GLY A 171 -8.19 12.79 -3.69
N ARG A 172 -9.30 12.80 -4.45
CA ARG A 172 -9.76 14.00 -5.19
C ARG A 172 -10.14 15.15 -4.26
N VAL A 173 -10.72 14.86 -3.09
CA VAL A 173 -11.04 15.87 -2.07
C VAL A 173 -9.76 16.43 -1.46
N PHE A 174 -8.78 15.58 -1.13
CA PHE A 174 -7.48 16.03 -0.63
C PHE A 174 -6.68 16.84 -1.66
N GLU A 175 -6.80 16.50 -2.94
CA GLU A 175 -6.13 17.23 -4.01
C GLU A 175 -6.61 18.68 -4.10
N TRP A 176 -7.90 18.94 -3.83
CA TRP A 176 -8.41 20.32 -3.70
C TRP A 176 -7.73 21.09 -2.56
N ALA A 177 -7.36 20.41 -1.47
CA ALA A 177 -6.59 21.00 -0.37
C ALA A 177 -5.07 21.08 -0.66
N GLY A 178 -4.63 20.69 -1.86
CA GLY A 178 -3.22 20.68 -2.27
C GLY A 178 -2.43 19.49 -1.75
N ILE A 179 -3.12 18.43 -1.29
CA ILE A 179 -2.50 17.19 -0.81
C ILE A 179 -2.83 16.08 -1.81
N THR A 180 -1.83 15.57 -2.52
CA THR A 180 -2.05 14.50 -3.50
C THR A 180 -0.86 13.57 -3.59
N PHE A 181 -1.16 12.28 -3.80
CA PHE A 181 -0.20 11.28 -4.21
C PHE A 181 -0.24 11.01 -5.72
N GLY A 182 -1.19 11.65 -6.42
CA GLY A 182 -1.51 11.40 -7.83
C GLY A 182 -2.53 10.27 -8.00
N GLU A 183 -3.37 10.37 -9.03
CA GLU A 183 -4.46 9.42 -9.30
C GLU A 183 -3.96 7.97 -9.42
N LYS A 184 -2.81 7.78 -10.08
CA LYS A 184 -2.18 6.46 -10.22
C LYS A 184 -1.82 5.86 -8.85
N GLU A 185 -1.23 6.64 -7.96
CA GLU A 185 -0.81 6.15 -6.64
C GLU A 185 -2.02 5.85 -5.75
N TYR A 186 -3.04 6.73 -5.75
CA TYR A 186 -4.29 6.46 -5.03
C TYR A 186 -4.96 5.16 -5.50
N PHE A 187 -4.95 4.90 -6.80
CA PHE A 187 -5.49 3.67 -7.35
C PHE A 187 -4.71 2.44 -6.87
N LEU A 188 -3.38 2.48 -6.93
CA LEU A 188 -2.53 1.37 -6.47
C LEU A 188 -2.70 1.15 -4.96
N LEU A 189 -2.73 2.21 -4.17
CA LEU A 189 -2.99 2.14 -2.73
C LEU A 189 -4.36 1.53 -2.42
N GLN A 190 -5.41 1.90 -3.15
CA GLN A 190 -6.73 1.33 -2.93
C GLN A 190 -6.74 -0.19 -3.17
N LYS A 191 -6.04 -0.66 -4.19
CA LYS A 191 -5.89 -2.11 -4.46
C LYS A 191 -5.05 -2.80 -3.39
N SER A 192 -3.97 -2.17 -2.96
CA SER A 192 -3.10 -2.66 -1.89
C SER A 192 -3.85 -2.80 -0.56
N LEU A 193 -4.66 -1.80 -0.20
CA LEU A 193 -5.50 -1.82 0.99
C LEU A 193 -6.63 -2.85 0.91
N ALA A 194 -7.23 -3.04 -0.27
CA ALA A 194 -8.22 -4.11 -0.47
C ALA A 194 -7.59 -5.50 -0.23
N LYS A 195 -6.39 -5.74 -0.75
CA LYS A 195 -5.63 -6.97 -0.46
C LYS A 195 -5.30 -7.10 1.03
N LEU A 196 -4.92 -6.01 1.69
CA LEU A 196 -4.68 -6.00 3.14
C LEU A 196 -5.96 -6.35 3.92
N ALA A 197 -7.11 -5.82 3.51
CA ALA A 197 -8.39 -6.11 4.15
C ALA A 197 -8.79 -7.58 4.05
N GLU A 198 -8.47 -8.24 2.94
CA GLU A 198 -8.70 -9.68 2.74
C GLU A 198 -7.78 -10.57 3.57
N THR A 199 -6.56 -10.10 3.89
CA THR A 199 -5.50 -10.94 4.47
C THR A 199 -5.20 -10.66 5.94
N SER A 200 -5.52 -9.48 6.44
CA SER A 200 -5.17 -9.04 7.81
C SER A 200 -6.10 -9.53 8.92
N GLY A 201 -7.33 -9.94 8.56
CA GLY A 201 -8.41 -10.22 9.51
C GLY A 201 -9.08 -8.97 10.11
N ALA A 202 -8.78 -7.77 9.60
CA ALA A 202 -9.38 -6.53 10.07
C ALA A 202 -10.81 -6.34 9.51
N THR A 203 -11.73 -5.85 10.35
CA THR A 203 -13.13 -5.56 9.97
C THR A 203 -13.28 -4.23 9.22
N LYS A 204 -12.34 -3.30 9.43
CA LYS A 204 -12.28 -1.99 8.77
C LYS A 204 -10.83 -1.63 8.54
N ILE A 205 -10.51 -1.07 7.39
CA ILE A 205 -9.19 -0.53 7.07
C ILE A 205 -9.35 0.80 6.36
N ARG A 206 -8.54 1.80 6.74
CA ARG A 206 -8.40 3.04 5.99
C ARG A 206 -6.93 3.41 5.83
N PHE A 207 -6.64 4.20 4.81
CA PHE A 207 -5.34 4.84 4.67
C PHE A 207 -5.21 5.93 5.75
N TRP A 208 -4.22 5.81 6.62
CA TRP A 208 -3.94 6.79 7.67
C TRP A 208 -3.08 7.94 7.12
N GLY A 209 -2.07 7.60 6.31
CA GLY A 209 -1.18 8.60 5.74
C GLY A 209 0.20 8.06 5.39
N LYS A 210 1.16 8.98 5.28
CA LYS A 210 2.54 8.70 4.90
C LYS A 210 3.52 9.42 5.82
N ILE A 211 4.55 8.72 6.29
CA ILE A 211 5.67 9.29 7.04
C ILE A 211 6.94 9.14 6.21
N TYR A 212 7.65 10.26 6.00
CA TYR A 212 8.89 10.25 5.24
C TYR A 212 10.05 9.73 6.06
N GLY A 213 10.91 8.95 5.43
CA GLY A 213 12.18 8.49 6.00
C GLY A 213 13.37 8.90 5.14
N THR A 214 14.58 8.77 5.67
CA THR A 214 15.80 9.16 4.95
C THR A 214 16.14 8.20 3.80
N ASN A 215 15.82 6.91 3.93
CA ASN A 215 16.11 5.91 2.89
C ASN A 215 14.83 5.39 2.22
N ARG A 216 13.76 5.18 2.99
CA ARG A 216 12.44 4.76 2.51
C ARG A 216 11.35 5.44 3.33
N ASP A 217 10.19 5.62 2.72
CA ASP A 217 9.01 6.14 3.38
C ASP A 217 8.19 5.01 4.00
N TYR A 218 7.22 5.39 4.83
CA TYR A 218 6.19 4.49 5.37
C TYR A 218 4.81 4.98 4.93
N TYR A 219 4.12 4.16 4.14
CA TYR A 219 2.69 4.24 3.92
C TYR A 219 2.01 3.51 5.07
N ILE A 220 1.00 4.12 5.66
CA ILE A 220 0.39 3.64 6.91
C ILE A 220 -1.10 3.39 6.66
N ALA A 221 -1.53 2.18 6.97
CA ALA A 221 -2.93 1.81 7.08
C ALA A 221 -3.31 1.70 8.56
N GLU A 222 -4.54 2.07 8.90
CA GLU A 222 -5.11 1.81 10.23
C GLU A 222 -6.39 1.02 10.08
N GLY A 223 -6.72 0.22 11.09
CA GLY A 223 -7.90 -0.62 11.04
C GLY A 223 -8.32 -1.16 12.38
N VAL A 224 -9.50 -1.77 12.38
CA VAL A 224 -10.07 -2.45 13.55
C VAL A 224 -9.90 -3.94 13.36
N LYS A 225 -9.20 -4.59 14.27
CA LYS A 225 -8.93 -6.03 14.28
C LYS A 225 -9.10 -6.54 15.70
N GLU A 226 -9.88 -7.60 15.86
CA GLU A 226 -10.01 -8.32 17.13
C GLU A 226 -8.98 -9.46 17.19
N GLY A 227 -8.74 -10.01 18.38
CA GLY A 227 -7.81 -11.11 18.61
C GLY A 227 -6.46 -10.68 19.18
N ASP A 228 -5.50 -11.60 19.15
CA ASP A 228 -4.26 -11.51 19.95
C ASP A 228 -3.43 -10.27 19.64
N GLU A 229 -3.01 -9.61 20.71
CA GLU A 229 -2.17 -8.42 20.69
C GLU A 229 -0.80 -8.75 20.09
N GLU A 230 -0.28 -7.85 19.25
CA GLU A 230 0.98 -8.01 18.55
C GLU A 230 2.03 -7.21 19.31
N GLY A 231 3.13 -7.83 19.72
CA GLY A 231 4.04 -7.19 20.66
C GLY A 231 5.33 -7.97 20.89
N GLU A 232 6.04 -7.61 21.96
CA GLU A 232 7.37 -8.14 22.31
C GLU A 232 7.33 -9.57 22.87
N GLY A 233 6.74 -10.51 22.12
CA GLY A 233 6.72 -11.93 22.48
C GLY A 233 5.98 -12.21 23.79
N ASP A 234 6.55 -13.10 24.62
CA ASP A 234 5.98 -13.56 25.90
C ASP A 234 6.19 -12.56 27.07
N GLU A 235 6.55 -11.29 26.81
CA GLU A 235 6.68 -10.30 27.88
C GLU A 235 5.34 -10.06 28.59
N GLU A 236 5.36 -10.12 29.93
CA GLU A 236 4.21 -9.80 30.77
C GLU A 236 3.83 -8.32 30.60
N LYS A 237 2.60 -8.07 30.16
CA LYS A 237 2.11 -6.72 29.90
C LYS A 237 1.98 -5.97 31.23
N PRO A 238 2.52 -4.76 31.35
CA PRO A 238 2.40 -3.99 32.58
C PRO A 238 0.94 -3.56 32.80
N ALA A 239 0.56 -3.30 34.05
CA ALA A 239 -0.81 -2.92 34.42
C ALA A 239 -1.31 -1.63 33.73
N ASP A 240 -0.39 -0.75 33.33
CA ASP A 240 -0.67 0.50 32.62
C ASP A 240 -0.86 0.31 31.10
N PHE A 241 -0.72 -0.91 30.58
CA PHE A 241 -0.96 -1.23 29.17
C PHE A 241 -2.46 -1.13 28.81
N GLU A 242 -2.79 -0.38 27.76
CA GLU A 242 -4.16 -0.35 27.22
C GLU A 242 -4.32 -1.49 26.20
N ALA A 243 -5.27 -2.39 26.45
CA ALA A 243 -5.53 -3.54 25.59
C ALA A 243 -5.95 -3.13 24.17
N ARG A 244 -5.76 -4.03 23.20
CA ARG A 244 -6.22 -3.79 21.82
C ARG A 244 -7.71 -3.49 21.79
N GLY A 245 -8.08 -2.51 20.97
CA GLY A 245 -9.44 -1.98 20.89
C GLY A 245 -9.73 -0.90 21.93
N THR A 246 -8.79 -0.59 22.82
CA THR A 246 -8.95 0.45 23.85
C THR A 246 -7.84 1.51 23.77
N GLY A 247 -8.19 2.75 24.11
CA GLY A 247 -7.27 3.87 24.24
C GLY A 247 -6.28 4.05 23.09
N VAL A 248 -4.98 4.14 23.40
CA VAL A 248 -3.91 4.33 22.39
C VAL A 248 -3.75 3.12 21.45
N ASN A 249 -4.33 1.98 21.80
CA ASN A 249 -4.37 0.73 21.04
C ASN A 249 -5.76 0.43 20.48
N GLN A 250 -6.62 1.45 20.34
CA GLN A 250 -7.94 1.32 19.71
C GLN A 250 -7.86 0.76 18.28
N PHE A 251 -6.80 1.13 17.54
CA PHE A 251 -6.58 0.70 16.17
C PHE A 251 -5.28 -0.09 16.02
N VAL A 252 -5.30 -1.04 15.10
CA VAL A 252 -4.11 -1.74 14.60
C VAL A 252 -3.58 -0.97 13.39
N TYR A 253 -2.26 -0.92 13.25
CA TYR A 253 -1.60 -0.21 12.18
C TYR A 253 -0.73 -1.15 11.35
N TRP A 254 -0.72 -0.95 10.04
CA TRP A 254 0.17 -1.64 9.11
C TRP A 254 0.98 -0.63 8.32
N VAL A 255 2.19 -1.03 7.95
CA VAL A 255 3.11 -0.19 7.18
C VAL A 255 3.64 -0.90 5.96
N ALA A 256 3.76 -0.17 4.87
CA ALA A 256 4.41 -0.60 3.63
C ALA A 256 5.36 0.50 3.15
N HIS A 257 6.38 0.15 2.36
CA HIS A 257 7.32 1.15 1.84
C HIS A 257 6.82 1.87 0.58
N ASP A 258 5.93 1.24 -0.16
CA ASP A 258 5.24 1.78 -1.34
C ASP A 258 3.90 1.06 -1.55
N SER A 259 3.14 1.49 -2.55
CA SER A 259 1.81 0.96 -2.86
C SER A 259 1.80 -0.51 -3.33
N LEU A 260 2.95 -1.08 -3.69
CA LEU A 260 3.09 -2.46 -4.17
C LEU A 260 3.76 -3.40 -3.17
N SER A 261 4.41 -2.85 -2.14
CA SER A 261 5.06 -3.58 -1.07
C SER A 261 4.06 -4.31 -0.18
N GLU A 262 4.56 -5.35 0.50
CA GLU A 262 3.77 -6.03 1.53
C GLU A 262 3.59 -5.15 2.76
N TRP A 263 2.43 -5.33 3.41
CA TRP A 263 2.06 -4.63 4.62
C TRP A 263 2.54 -5.41 5.83
N THR A 264 3.33 -4.74 6.68
CA THR A 264 3.81 -5.28 7.96
C THR A 264 2.98 -4.68 9.09
N GLN A 265 2.40 -5.50 9.94
CA GLN A 265 1.68 -5.00 11.12
C GLN A 265 2.67 -4.41 12.13
N LEU A 266 2.33 -3.26 12.71
CA LEU A 266 3.10 -2.66 13.80
C LEU A 266 2.67 -3.27 15.14
N PRO A 267 3.58 -3.32 16.14
CA PRO A 267 3.21 -3.77 17.48
C PRO A 267 2.21 -2.82 18.12
N ASP A 268 1.43 -3.34 19.07
CA ASP A 268 0.64 -2.57 20.01
C ASP A 268 1.56 -1.69 20.87
N LEU A 269 1.09 -0.50 21.20
CA LEU A 269 1.90 0.53 21.81
C LEU A 269 1.98 0.34 23.32
N PHE A 270 3.19 0.14 23.83
CA PHE A 270 3.46 0.16 25.26
C PHE A 270 3.67 1.60 25.77
N PRO A 271 3.20 1.94 26.98
CA PRO A 271 3.39 3.26 27.59
C PRO A 271 4.86 3.70 27.67
N LYS A 272 5.79 2.75 27.91
CA LYS A 272 7.25 3.00 27.96
C LYS A 272 7.79 3.70 26.70
N TYR A 273 7.29 3.31 25.52
CA TYR A 273 7.69 3.90 24.24
C TYR A 273 7.11 5.28 24.04
N LEU A 274 5.83 5.45 24.36
CA LEU A 274 5.15 6.73 24.21
C LEU A 274 5.77 7.80 25.13
N LYS A 275 6.13 7.43 26.37
CA LYS A 275 6.77 8.32 27.33
C LYS A 275 8.08 8.91 26.78
N VAL A 276 9.00 8.05 26.36
CA VAL A 276 10.30 8.50 25.83
C VAL A 276 10.14 9.23 24.50
N SER A 277 9.16 8.86 23.67
CA SER A 277 8.91 9.51 22.37
C SER A 277 8.60 11.02 22.48
N ARG A 278 8.08 11.48 23.64
CA ARG A 278 7.79 12.90 23.90
C ARG A 278 9.05 13.75 24.07
N ASP A 279 10.15 13.13 24.52
CA ASP A 279 11.39 13.83 24.89
C ASP A 279 12.49 13.74 23.83
N ILE A 280 12.27 12.93 22.78
CA ILE A 280 13.24 12.72 21.71
C ILE A 280 12.73 13.23 20.37
N LYS A 281 13.67 13.57 19.49
CA LYS A 281 13.40 13.98 18.11
C LYS A 281 14.43 13.36 17.19
N ILE A 282 13.99 12.42 16.36
CA ILE A 282 14.81 11.76 15.34
C ILE A 282 14.09 11.74 14.00
N SER A 283 14.86 11.62 12.92
CA SER A 283 14.33 11.33 11.58
C SER A 283 14.19 9.83 11.40
N PHE A 284 13.06 9.41 10.83
CA PHE A 284 12.85 8.01 10.42
C PHE A 284 13.81 7.63 9.30
N THR A 285 14.21 6.37 9.26
CA THR A 285 15.11 5.89 8.20
C THR A 285 14.41 5.07 7.15
N GLY A 286 13.26 4.47 7.48
CA GLY A 286 12.61 3.51 6.60
C GLY A 286 13.02 2.07 6.85
N ASP A 287 13.67 1.79 7.99
CA ASP A 287 13.99 0.45 8.47
C ASP A 287 13.34 0.23 9.85
N LEU A 288 12.32 -0.62 9.91
CA LEU A 288 11.55 -0.91 11.12
C LEU A 288 12.39 -1.55 12.24
N GLU A 289 13.45 -2.27 11.87
CA GLU A 289 14.27 -3.02 12.81
C GLU A 289 15.48 -2.24 13.33
N LYS A 290 15.65 -0.99 12.85
CA LYS A 290 16.74 -0.12 13.26
C LYS A 290 16.65 0.24 14.73
N ASP A 291 17.77 0.09 15.44
CA ASP A 291 17.89 0.52 16.83
C ASP A 291 17.96 2.05 16.92
N ILE A 292 17.25 2.60 17.90
CA ILE A 292 17.25 4.03 18.18
C ILE A 292 18.20 4.32 19.34
N VAL A 293 19.23 5.14 19.08
CA VAL A 293 20.20 5.56 20.10
C VAL A 293 20.00 7.04 20.37
N THR A 294 19.37 7.35 21.51
CA THR A 294 19.04 8.72 21.95
C THR A 294 19.38 8.92 23.42
N VAL A 295 19.31 10.17 23.89
CA VAL A 295 19.34 10.54 25.31
C VAL A 295 18.14 11.46 25.57
N PRO A 296 17.11 11.04 26.34
CA PRO A 296 16.97 9.75 27.03
C PRO A 296 16.97 8.54 26.08
N PHE A 297 17.41 7.38 26.59
CA PHE A 297 17.54 6.17 25.78
C PHE A 297 16.17 5.58 25.46
N PHE A 298 15.92 5.33 24.17
CA PHE A 298 14.71 4.70 23.69
C PHE A 298 14.94 3.19 23.62
N HIS A 299 14.36 2.45 24.56
CA HIS A 299 14.54 1.00 24.71
C HIS A 299 13.73 0.19 23.67
N GLY A 300 13.75 0.60 22.41
CA GLY A 300 13.01 -0.04 21.33
C GLY A 300 13.59 0.29 19.96
N LYS A 301 13.03 -0.36 18.94
CA LYS A 301 13.35 -0.16 17.53
C LYS A 301 12.51 0.92 16.87
N GLU A 302 12.86 1.29 15.62
CA GLU A 302 12.15 2.29 14.82
C GLU A 302 10.65 2.02 14.70
N LYS A 303 10.22 0.76 14.58
CA LYS A 303 8.79 0.39 14.58
C LYS A 303 8.01 0.85 15.81
N HIS A 304 8.62 0.81 17.00
CA HIS A 304 7.98 1.23 18.25
C HIS A 304 7.89 2.76 18.32
N TYR A 305 8.94 3.45 17.88
CA TYR A 305 8.90 4.92 17.80
C TYR A 305 7.91 5.39 16.74
N LEU A 306 7.86 4.73 15.58
CA LEU A 306 6.87 4.98 14.53
C LEU A 306 5.46 4.82 15.07
N ARG A 307 5.18 3.70 15.75
CA ARG A 307 3.89 3.45 16.42
C ARG A 307 3.52 4.51 17.45
N ALA A 308 4.49 4.99 18.24
CA ALA A 308 4.30 6.07 19.21
C ALA A 308 3.96 7.40 18.52
N GLN A 309 4.66 7.74 17.44
CA GLN A 309 4.38 8.95 16.66
C GLN A 309 3.01 8.89 15.99
N ILE A 310 2.62 7.74 15.44
CA ILE A 310 1.28 7.52 14.89
C ILE A 310 0.20 7.79 15.93
N ALA A 311 0.35 7.25 17.16
CA ALA A 311 -0.60 7.50 18.25
C ALA A 311 -0.69 9.00 18.57
N ARG A 312 0.45 9.68 18.76
CA ARG A 312 0.47 11.13 19.06
C ARG A 312 -0.22 11.96 17.98
N ILE A 313 0.02 11.64 16.72
CA ILE A 313 -0.61 12.32 15.59
C ILE A 313 -2.11 12.01 15.56
N HIS A 314 -2.51 10.74 15.65
CA HIS A 314 -3.93 10.34 15.67
C HIS A 314 -4.70 11.09 16.76
N HIS A 315 -4.21 11.08 18.00
CA HIS A 315 -4.87 11.71 19.14
C HIS A 315 -4.78 13.25 19.13
N GLY A 316 -3.81 13.83 18.41
CA GLY A 316 -3.62 15.28 18.32
C GLY A 316 -4.19 15.94 17.06
N THR A 317 -4.52 15.18 16.02
CA THR A 317 -4.90 15.76 14.72
C THR A 317 -6.13 15.13 14.07
N THR A 318 -6.81 14.19 14.74
CA THR A 318 -8.08 13.64 14.22
C THR A 318 -9.23 14.56 14.61
N LEU A 319 -9.81 15.23 13.63
CA LEU A 319 -10.85 16.24 13.83
C LEU A 319 -12.20 15.78 13.28
N VAL A 320 -13.25 16.43 13.77
CA VAL A 320 -14.62 16.29 13.28
C VAL A 320 -15.30 17.66 13.19
N PRO A 321 -16.18 17.91 12.20
CA PRO A 321 -17.02 19.09 12.19
C PRO A 321 -17.86 19.22 13.47
N LYS A 322 -17.89 20.43 14.04
CA LYS A 322 -18.69 20.78 15.20
C LYS A 322 -20.18 20.50 14.92
N GLY A 323 -20.85 19.89 15.88
CA GLY A 323 -22.29 19.60 15.82
C GLY A 323 -22.65 18.19 15.34
N LEU A 324 -21.69 17.40 14.84
CA LEU A 324 -21.91 15.99 14.52
C LEU A 324 -21.96 15.10 15.77
N TYR A 325 -21.29 15.50 16.84
CA TYR A 325 -21.24 14.80 18.11
C TYR A 325 -21.54 15.77 19.25
N ARG A 326 -22.02 15.24 20.37
CA ARG A 326 -22.17 15.95 21.64
C ARG A 326 -21.58 15.13 22.78
N THR A 327 -21.24 15.78 23.88
CA THR A 327 -20.85 15.07 25.11
C THR A 327 -22.04 14.33 25.68
N ASN A 328 -21.80 13.15 26.24
CA ASN A 328 -22.85 12.42 26.94
C ASN A 328 -23.24 13.18 28.23
N GLU A 329 -24.54 13.21 28.55
CA GLU A 329 -25.05 13.98 29.69
C GLU A 329 -24.71 13.36 31.06
N GLU A 330 -24.51 12.04 31.11
CA GLU A 330 -24.15 11.30 32.31
C GLU A 330 -22.63 11.28 32.54
N ASP A 331 -21.85 11.13 31.47
CA ASP A 331 -20.39 11.19 31.49
C ASP A 331 -19.84 12.14 30.42
N LEU A 332 -19.41 13.33 30.85
CA LEU A 332 -18.81 14.34 29.99
C LEU A 332 -17.47 13.90 29.36
N LYS A 333 -16.88 12.79 29.81
CA LYS A 333 -15.67 12.17 29.23
C LYS A 333 -16.00 11.32 27.99
N GLU A 334 -17.27 11.03 27.74
CA GLU A 334 -17.74 10.30 26.57
C GLU A 334 -18.50 11.21 25.58
N ILE A 335 -18.59 10.73 24.34
CA ILE A 335 -19.31 11.42 23.26
C ILE A 335 -20.31 10.48 22.60
N GLU A 336 -21.40 11.06 22.12
CA GLU A 336 -22.43 10.36 21.35
C GLU A 336 -22.74 11.12 20.06
N ALA A 337 -23.24 10.39 19.06
CA ALA A 337 -23.64 11.00 17.80
C ALA A 337 -24.83 11.93 18.03
N ASN A 338 -24.76 13.13 17.46
CA ASN A 338 -25.85 14.10 17.52
C ASN A 338 -26.85 13.82 16.39
N GLU A 339 -27.58 12.70 16.50
CA GLU A 339 -28.58 12.29 15.53
C GLU A 339 -29.97 12.76 15.99
N PRO A 340 -30.58 13.73 15.30
CA PRO A 340 -31.97 14.09 15.57
C PRO A 340 -32.90 12.96 15.13
N GLU A 341 -34.06 12.85 15.78
CA GLU A 341 -35.07 11.82 15.49
C GLU A 341 -35.62 11.93 14.05
N ASP A 342 -35.68 13.15 13.51
CA ASP A 342 -36.11 13.42 12.14
C ASP A 342 -34.91 13.56 11.19
N GLU A 343 -34.88 12.75 10.12
CA GLU A 343 -33.82 12.84 9.09
C GLU A 343 -33.69 14.23 8.45
N GLU A 344 -34.79 14.99 8.33
CA GLU A 344 -34.80 16.35 7.79
C GLU A 344 -34.00 17.35 8.66
N ASN A 345 -33.86 17.06 9.96
CA ASN A 345 -33.13 17.90 10.90
C ASN A 345 -31.65 17.49 11.04
N LYS A 346 -31.22 16.42 10.34
CA LYS A 346 -29.83 15.92 10.44
C LYS A 346 -28.86 17.02 10.04
N TYR A 347 -27.96 17.37 10.97
CA TYR A 347 -26.94 18.37 10.71
C TYR A 347 -25.97 17.87 9.63
N VAL A 348 -25.96 18.57 8.49
CA VAL A 348 -24.99 18.37 7.42
C VAL A 348 -24.01 19.54 7.44
N PRO A 349 -22.73 19.31 7.74
CA PRO A 349 -21.71 20.35 7.69
C PRO A 349 -21.65 20.99 6.30
N GLN A 350 -21.93 22.29 6.23
CA GLN A 350 -21.81 23.05 4.98
C GLN A 350 -20.36 23.49 4.77
N THR A 351 -19.84 23.36 3.56
CA THR A 351 -18.44 23.70 3.20
C THR A 351 -18.08 25.14 3.57
N GLU A 352 -19.01 26.08 3.39
CA GLU A 352 -18.82 27.50 3.71
C GLU A 352 -18.57 27.75 5.20
N ASN A 353 -19.16 26.92 6.06
CA ASN A 353 -19.00 27.01 7.50
C ASN A 353 -17.68 26.38 7.96
N GLN A 354 -17.08 25.46 7.19
CA GLN A 354 -15.84 24.77 7.62
C GLN A 354 -14.57 25.61 7.44
N ASN A 355 -14.69 26.90 7.08
CA ASN A 355 -13.58 27.82 6.91
C ASN A 355 -13.10 28.51 8.20
N HIS A 356 -13.69 28.18 9.36
CA HIS A 356 -13.36 28.80 10.64
C HIS A 356 -12.90 27.76 11.68
N PRO A 357 -11.84 28.01 12.48
CA PRO A 357 -11.32 27.02 13.44
C PRO A 357 -12.34 26.57 14.48
N SER A 358 -13.22 27.46 14.92
CA SER A 358 -14.28 27.12 15.89
C SER A 358 -15.37 26.17 15.35
N ASN A 359 -15.27 25.72 14.10
CA ASN A 359 -16.17 24.72 13.51
C ASN A 359 -15.54 23.32 13.43
N TRP A 360 -14.33 23.14 13.97
CA TRP A 360 -13.66 21.86 14.08
C TRP A 360 -13.37 21.52 15.54
N SER A 361 -13.67 20.27 15.90
CA SER A 361 -13.45 19.72 17.24
C SER A 361 -12.53 18.51 17.19
N HIS A 362 -11.70 18.33 18.21
CA HIS A 362 -10.93 17.09 18.40
C HIS A 362 -11.88 15.91 18.68
N TYR A 363 -11.70 14.83 17.93
CA TYR A 363 -12.55 13.64 18.04
C TYR A 363 -12.06 12.62 19.09
N PRO A 364 -10.81 12.11 19.04
CA PRO A 364 -10.33 11.12 20.00
C PRO A 364 -10.08 11.73 21.38
N LYS A 365 -9.96 10.90 22.42
CA LYS A 365 -9.52 11.34 23.75
C LYS A 365 -8.05 11.79 23.67
N GLY A 366 -7.67 12.83 24.42
CA GLY A 366 -6.26 13.23 24.53
C GLY A 366 -5.43 12.15 25.24
N ILE A 367 -4.13 12.10 24.95
CA ILE A 367 -3.21 11.20 25.67
C ILE A 367 -2.67 11.95 26.90
N LEU A 368 -2.94 11.40 28.07
CA LEU A 368 -2.57 11.94 29.39
C LEU A 368 -1.05 11.87 29.65
N GLN A 369 -0.56 12.49 30.73
CA GLN A 369 0.85 12.40 31.12
C GLN A 369 1.29 10.98 31.46
N ASN A 370 0.36 10.15 31.95
CA ASN A 370 0.58 8.72 32.17
C ASN A 370 0.68 7.86 30.88
N CYS A 371 0.61 8.48 29.69
CA CYS A 371 0.69 7.83 28.37
C CYS A 371 -0.49 6.90 28.01
N ARG A 372 -1.64 7.07 28.67
CA ARG A 372 -2.91 6.39 28.38
C ARG A 372 -3.96 7.41 27.97
N THR A 373 -5.12 6.93 27.53
CA THR A 373 -6.30 7.79 27.29
C THR A 373 -7.20 7.93 28.52
N GLN A 374 -6.96 7.13 29.55
CA GLN A 374 -7.69 7.12 30.81
C GLN A 374 -6.74 6.85 31.99
N HIS A 375 -7.08 7.41 33.15
CA HIS A 375 -6.40 7.09 34.40
C HIS A 375 -6.64 5.63 34.80
N MET A 376 -5.71 5.05 35.54
CA MET A 376 -5.92 3.74 36.15
C MET A 376 -6.79 3.92 37.38
N ASP A 377 -7.63 2.91 37.66
CA ASP A 377 -8.30 2.83 38.94
C ASP A 377 -7.24 2.74 40.04
N PRO A 378 -7.33 3.56 41.11
CA PRO A 378 -6.36 3.50 42.20
C PRO A 378 -6.44 2.13 42.87
N GLU A 379 -5.28 1.48 43.00
CA GLU A 379 -5.19 0.24 43.75
C GLU A 379 -5.50 0.55 45.23
N PRO A 380 -6.36 -0.24 45.89
CA PRO A 380 -6.59 -0.08 47.32
C PRO A 380 -5.33 -0.49 48.07
N GLU A 381 -4.50 0.49 48.43
CA GLU A 381 -3.38 0.26 49.35
C GLU A 381 -3.94 -0.09 50.73
N GLU A 382 -3.50 -1.20 51.33
CA GLU A 382 -4.01 -1.68 52.63
C GLU A 382 -3.85 -0.65 53.78
N GLU A 383 -2.96 0.34 53.61
CA GLU A 383 -2.69 1.41 54.57
C GLU A 383 -3.36 2.76 54.23
N ASP A 384 -3.96 2.91 53.04
CA ASP A 384 -4.62 4.15 52.61
C ASP A 384 -6.14 4.03 52.80
N GLU A 385 -6.64 4.48 53.96
CA GLU A 385 -8.08 4.47 54.28
C GLU A 385 -8.92 5.48 53.47
N ARG A 386 -8.29 6.24 52.56
CA ARG A 386 -8.99 7.22 51.71
C ARG A 386 -9.87 6.51 50.69
N ASP A 387 -10.99 7.14 50.37
CA ASP A 387 -11.92 6.65 49.36
C ASP A 387 -11.21 6.58 47.98
N PRO A 388 -11.22 5.43 47.28
CA PRO A 388 -10.69 5.32 45.92
C PRO A 388 -11.17 6.42 44.97
N GLU A 389 -12.41 6.89 45.12
CA GLU A 389 -12.91 8.00 44.31
C GLU A 389 -12.21 9.34 44.61
N GLU A 390 -11.81 9.58 45.86
CA GLU A 390 -11.05 10.78 46.24
C GLU A 390 -9.62 10.71 45.68
N ILE A 391 -8.98 9.55 45.74
CA ILE A 391 -7.65 9.32 45.16
C ILE A 391 -7.69 9.53 43.64
N LEU A 392 -8.70 8.97 42.96
CA LEU A 392 -8.87 9.16 41.52
C LEU A 392 -9.08 10.64 41.18
N LYS A 393 -9.88 11.38 41.95
CA LYS A 393 -10.05 12.84 41.77
C LYS A 393 -8.74 13.61 41.96
N GLU A 394 -7.88 13.21 42.90
CA GLU A 394 -6.56 13.82 43.07
C GLU A 394 -5.62 13.53 41.88
N ILE A 395 -5.68 12.31 41.32
CA ILE A 395 -4.94 11.92 40.13
C ILE A 395 -5.43 12.75 38.93
N GLU A 396 -6.74 12.83 38.72
CA GLU A 396 -7.37 13.64 37.67
C GLU A 396 -7.05 15.13 37.82
N ALA A 397 -6.94 15.65 39.04
CA ALA A 397 -6.56 17.04 39.26
C ALA A 397 -5.10 17.34 38.88
N LYS A 398 -4.19 16.36 39.00
CA LYS A 398 -2.77 16.50 38.63
C LYS A 398 -2.52 16.35 37.13
N ASP A 399 -3.33 15.55 36.46
CA ASP A 399 -3.23 15.25 35.03
C ASP A 399 -4.64 15.26 34.41
N PRO A 400 -5.22 16.47 34.25
CA PRO A 400 -6.61 16.62 33.84
C PRO A 400 -6.84 16.19 32.40
N TYR A 401 -8.01 15.62 32.14
CA TYR A 401 -8.48 15.35 30.79
C TYR A 401 -8.69 16.64 30.01
N ASP A 402 -8.31 16.62 28.73
CA ASP A 402 -8.81 17.62 27.78
C ASP A 402 -10.34 17.50 27.67
N PRO A 403 -11.07 18.64 27.61
CA PRO A 403 -12.51 18.61 27.33
C PRO A 403 -12.81 17.83 26.05
N ARG A 404 -13.81 16.94 26.09
CA ARG A 404 -14.27 16.24 24.89
C ARG A 404 -14.81 17.23 23.87
N LEU A 405 -14.55 16.98 22.59
CA LEU A 405 -14.93 17.87 21.48
C LEU A 405 -14.33 19.29 21.60
N LYS A 406 -13.20 19.45 22.31
CA LYS A 406 -12.43 20.70 22.38
C LYS A 406 -12.23 21.28 20.97
N LEU A 407 -12.52 22.57 20.82
CA LEU A 407 -12.36 23.26 19.56
C LEU A 407 -10.89 23.49 19.26
N ILE A 408 -10.49 23.38 17.99
CA ILE A 408 -9.12 23.69 17.58
C ILE A 408 -8.77 25.19 17.72
N SER A 409 -9.78 26.06 17.89
CA SER A 409 -9.57 27.47 18.24
C SER A 409 -9.04 27.66 19.67
N ASP A 410 -9.21 26.67 20.53
CA ASP A 410 -8.82 26.70 21.94
C ASP A 410 -7.49 25.95 22.17
N ASP A 411 -6.84 25.52 21.09
CA ASP A 411 -5.49 24.95 21.16
C ASP A 411 -4.45 26.01 21.45
N SER A 412 -3.42 25.59 22.21
CA SER A 412 -2.30 26.47 22.54
C SER A 412 -1.54 26.88 21.29
N GLU A 413 -1.06 28.12 21.27
CA GLU A 413 -0.15 28.59 20.23
C GLU A 413 1.16 27.78 20.24
N VAL A 414 1.70 27.49 19.06
CA VAL A 414 2.96 26.73 18.90
C VAL A 414 4.15 27.58 19.36
N GLU A 415 4.13 28.83 18.92
CA GLU A 415 5.02 29.91 19.35
C GLU A 415 4.15 31.14 19.55
N LYS A 416 4.66 32.14 20.28
CA LYS A 416 3.89 33.36 20.56
C LYS A 416 3.38 34.01 19.26
N GLY A 417 2.05 34.07 19.11
CA GLY A 417 1.35 34.61 17.94
C GLY A 417 1.25 33.65 16.74
N VAL A 418 1.66 32.39 16.89
CA VAL A 418 1.59 31.36 15.85
C VAL A 418 0.54 30.32 16.25
N PRO A 419 -0.66 30.33 15.61
CA PRO A 419 -1.70 29.37 15.95
C PRO A 419 -1.29 27.94 15.56
N ALA A 420 -1.80 26.95 16.29
CA ALA A 420 -1.59 25.53 15.99
C ALA A 420 -2.19 25.10 14.64
N TRP A 421 -3.25 25.77 14.19
CA TRP A 421 -4.00 25.40 13.01
C TRP A 421 -4.08 26.54 11.99
N ASN A 422 -3.84 26.21 10.73
CA ASN A 422 -4.04 27.10 9.60
C ASN A 422 -5.18 26.56 8.74
N ILE A 423 -6.19 27.38 8.47
CA ILE A 423 -7.31 26.99 7.62
C ILE A 423 -7.15 27.59 6.23
N ARG A 424 -7.39 26.75 5.23
CA ARG A 424 -7.39 27.14 3.83
C ARG A 424 -8.72 26.73 3.20
N LEU A 425 -9.31 27.64 2.44
CA LEU A 425 -10.46 27.37 1.60
C LEU A 425 -9.98 27.34 0.15
N HIS A 426 -10.28 26.27 -0.55
CA HIS A 426 -9.91 26.07 -1.95
C HIS A 426 -11.18 26.00 -2.81
N GLY A 427 -11.17 26.67 -3.97
CA GLY A 427 -12.32 26.79 -4.87
C GLY A 427 -12.62 28.24 -5.26
N ASP A 428 -13.33 28.41 -6.39
CA ASP A 428 -13.66 29.72 -6.96
C ASP A 428 -14.96 30.26 -6.35
N LYS A 429 -14.94 31.50 -5.83
CA LYS A 429 -16.13 32.14 -5.24
C LYS A 429 -17.10 32.72 -6.28
N GLU A 430 -16.74 32.72 -7.56
CA GLU A 430 -17.46 33.41 -8.63
C GLU A 430 -18.58 32.58 -9.29
N ARG A 431 -18.88 31.36 -8.81
CA ARG A 431 -20.01 30.55 -9.30
C ARG A 431 -21.03 30.26 -8.20
N GLN A 432 -21.61 31.30 -7.61
CA GLN A 432 -22.85 31.19 -6.83
C GLN A 432 -24.00 31.87 -7.55
#